data_AF-A0A1E4RCK8-F1
#
_entry.id   AF-A0A1E4RCK8-F1
#
_cell.length_a   1.000
_cell.length_b   1.000
_cell.length_c   1.000
_cell.angle_alpha   90.00
_cell.angle_beta   90.00
_cell.angle_gamma   90.00
#
_symmetry.space_group_name_H-M   'P 1'
#
loop_
_entity.id
_entity.type
_entity.pdbx_description
1 polymer ?
#
loop_
_entity_poly.entity_id
_entity_poly.type
_entity_poly.pdbx_seq_one_letter_code
_entity_poly.pdbx_strand_id
1 'polypeptide(L)'
;VEKQIKFFDYYLCKIIHNPIISSIIIITSISILNISQIIKIQQSNKIDFIFINDYYFDLLQNIINLIFIVRFILNKFKTNLIIESILFTFQNLGCYLTLFNPNVSLLYSNINYVFKVLIVWQSLCPYIILFVNFMDYLKNKNNEKHEFDLKFFLIESNNNFLPIFIAHSYIFINFNFPFLLSSNFQWLIFIYKLYSFSLKFFCIYQFILFELVRIFYSVNSPAKNYSSYYTPVN
;
A
#
# COMPACT_ATOMS: atom_id res chain seq x y z
N VAL A 1 26.10 -1.08 -3.38
CA VAL A 1 24.97 -1.13 -2.44
C VAL A 1 24.58 0.25 -1.92
N GLU A 2 25.34 0.90 -1.05
CA GLU A 2 24.95 2.21 -0.47
C GLU A 2 24.64 3.29 -1.53
N LYS A 3 25.50 3.44 -2.56
CA LYS A 3 25.24 4.36 -3.69
C LYS A 3 23.95 4.04 -4.46
N GLN A 4 23.57 2.76 -4.56
CA GLN A 4 22.35 2.32 -5.24
C GLN A 4 21.11 2.61 -4.39
N ILE A 5 21.18 2.41 -3.07
CA ILE A 5 20.10 2.75 -2.13
C ILE A 5 19.87 4.27 -2.13
N LYS A 6 20.94 5.07 -2.13
CA LYS A 6 20.86 6.54 -2.26
C LYS A 6 20.28 6.99 -3.60
N PHE A 7 20.65 6.34 -4.70
CA PHE A 7 20.06 6.61 -6.01
C PHE A 7 18.55 6.33 -6.00
N PHE A 8 18.15 5.21 -5.43
CA PHE A 8 16.75 4.80 -5.36
C PHE A 8 15.90 5.78 -4.54
N ASP A 9 16.37 6.20 -3.35
CA ASP A 9 15.69 7.22 -2.54
C ASP A 9 15.61 8.59 -3.26
N TYR A 10 16.73 9.06 -3.80
CA TYR A 10 16.77 10.41 -4.38
C TYR A 10 15.97 10.51 -5.67
N TYR A 11 16.19 9.61 -6.63
CA TYR A 11 15.56 9.72 -7.94
C TYR A 11 14.15 9.16 -7.95
N LEU A 12 13.92 7.97 -7.40
CA LEU A 12 12.58 7.36 -7.46
C LEU A 12 11.64 7.99 -6.42
N CYS A 13 12.09 8.20 -5.18
CA CYS A 13 11.20 8.66 -4.11
C CYS A 13 11.07 10.19 -4.00
N LYS A 14 12.13 10.97 -4.24
CA LYS A 14 12.10 12.45 -4.07
C LYS A 14 11.84 13.22 -5.37
N ILE A 15 12.39 12.76 -6.49
CA ILE A 15 12.24 13.43 -7.80
C ILE A 15 11.00 12.93 -8.53
N ILE A 16 11.00 11.66 -8.96
CA ILE A 16 9.98 11.12 -9.86
C ILE A 16 8.64 10.95 -9.13
N HIS A 17 8.65 10.28 -7.98
CA HIS A 17 7.44 10.00 -7.22
C HIS A 17 7.35 10.82 -5.95
N ASN A 18 7.53 12.13 -6.06
CA ASN A 18 7.46 13.01 -4.91
C ASN A 18 6.07 12.92 -4.23
N PRO A 19 5.99 12.50 -2.96
CA PRO A 19 4.71 12.23 -2.31
C PRO A 19 3.93 13.51 -2.00
N ILE A 20 4.62 14.63 -1.74
CA ILE A 20 3.99 15.92 -1.41
C ILE A 20 3.32 16.48 -2.66
N ILE A 21 4.09 16.56 -3.77
CA ILE A 21 3.58 17.03 -5.06
C ILE A 21 2.42 16.14 -5.52
N SER A 22 2.59 14.81 -5.43
CA SER A 22 1.54 13.87 -5.81
C SER A 22 0.27 14.06 -4.99
N SER A 23 0.39 14.21 -3.66
CA SER A 23 -0.76 14.43 -2.79
C SER A 23 -1.51 15.72 -3.10
N ILE A 24 -0.79 16.84 -3.31
CA ILE A 24 -1.39 18.12 -3.67
C ILE A 24 -2.16 18.00 -4.98
N ILE A 25 -1.57 17.37 -6.00
CA ILE A 25 -2.21 17.21 -7.31
C ILE A 25 -3.41 16.26 -7.23
N ILE A 26 -3.33 15.18 -6.45
CA ILE A 26 -4.46 14.28 -6.22
C ILE A 26 -5.62 15.03 -5.56
N ILE A 27 -5.38 15.76 -4.46
CA ILE A 27 -6.42 16.49 -3.73
C ILE A 27 -7.08 17.56 -4.61
N THR A 28 -6.28 18.33 -5.35
CA THR A 28 -6.79 19.37 -6.24
C THR A 28 -7.56 18.78 -7.42
N SER A 29 -7.04 17.75 -8.08
CA SER A 29 -7.75 17.12 -9.21
C SER A 29 -9.04 16.43 -8.78
N ILE A 30 -9.03 15.66 -7.69
CA ILE A 30 -10.21 14.93 -7.22
C ILE A 30 -11.31 15.87 -6.70
N SER A 31 -10.94 16.99 -6.05
CA SER A 31 -11.92 17.99 -5.61
C SER A 31 -12.61 18.66 -6.80
N ILE A 32 -11.87 19.06 -7.84
CA ILE A 32 -12.45 19.63 -9.06
C ILE A 32 -13.37 18.62 -9.76
N LEU A 33 -12.95 17.35 -9.87
CA LEU A 33 -13.76 16.30 -10.49
C LEU A 33 -15.05 16.05 -9.70
N ASN A 34 -14.97 15.93 -8.38
CA ASN A 34 -16.15 15.71 -7.53
C ASN A 34 -17.12 16.89 -7.55
N ILE A 35 -16.62 18.14 -7.44
CA ILE A 35 -17.48 19.34 -7.50
C ILE A 35 -18.21 19.40 -8.84
N SER A 36 -17.49 19.20 -9.95
CA SER A 36 -18.09 19.24 -11.28
C SER A 36 -19.09 18.10 -11.51
N GLN A 37 -18.84 16.91 -10.96
CA GLN A 37 -19.79 15.80 -10.99
C GLN A 37 -21.05 16.11 -10.18
N ILE A 38 -20.93 16.64 -8.96
CA ILE A 38 -22.06 17.02 -8.10
C ILE A 38 -22.95 18.06 -8.79
N ILE A 39 -22.35 19.11 -9.37
CA ILE A 39 -23.09 20.15 -10.10
C ILE A 39 -23.90 19.54 -11.26
N LYS A 40 -23.30 18.64 -12.05
CA LYS A 40 -23.99 18.00 -13.17
C LYS A 40 -25.08 17.03 -12.71
N ILE A 41 -24.88 16.33 -11.61
CA ILE A 41 -25.89 15.44 -11.02
C ILE A 41 -27.10 16.27 -10.56
N GLN A 42 -26.85 17.41 -9.91
CA GLN A 42 -27.92 18.32 -9.48
C GLN A 42 -28.67 18.92 -10.68
N GLN A 43 -27.97 19.31 -11.74
CA GLN A 43 -28.61 19.83 -12.96
C GLN A 43 -29.43 18.79 -13.71
N SER A 44 -29.05 17.51 -13.63
CA SER A 44 -29.72 16.42 -14.35
C SER A 44 -30.73 15.64 -13.51
N ASN A 45 -30.83 15.89 -12.20
CA ASN A 45 -31.65 15.13 -11.24
C ASN A 45 -31.41 13.60 -11.26
N LYS A 46 -30.20 13.16 -11.65
CA LYS A 46 -29.85 11.74 -11.75
C LYS A 46 -28.95 11.30 -10.61
N ILE A 47 -29.54 11.12 -9.43
CA ILE A 47 -28.84 10.76 -8.18
C ILE A 47 -28.17 9.37 -8.29
N ASP A 48 -28.72 8.47 -9.11
CA ASP A 48 -28.22 7.10 -9.31
C ASP A 48 -26.77 7.02 -9.86
N PHE A 49 -26.23 8.14 -10.35
CA PHE A 49 -24.85 8.25 -10.83
C PHE A 49 -23.84 8.64 -9.73
N ILE A 50 -24.27 8.66 -8.47
CA ILE A 50 -23.38 8.69 -7.30
C ILE A 50 -23.02 7.24 -6.96
N PHE A 51 -21.89 6.77 -7.46
CA PHE A 51 -21.38 5.43 -7.17
C PHE A 51 -20.73 5.38 -5.78
N ILE A 52 -21.55 5.21 -4.73
CA ILE A 52 -21.10 5.18 -3.33
C ILE A 52 -19.97 4.16 -3.09
N ASN A 53 -20.04 3.01 -3.75
CA ASN A 53 -19.02 1.97 -3.64
C ASN A 53 -17.64 2.45 -4.11
N ASP A 54 -17.57 3.31 -5.13
CA ASP A 54 -16.30 3.82 -5.65
C ASP A 54 -15.63 4.77 -4.64
N TYR A 55 -16.43 5.55 -3.90
CA TYR A 55 -15.92 6.37 -2.79
C TYR A 55 -15.40 5.54 -1.61
N TYR A 56 -16.09 4.44 -1.29
CA TYR A 56 -15.62 3.50 -0.26
C TYR A 56 -14.26 2.90 -0.63
N PHE A 57 -14.10 2.46 -1.88
CA PHE A 57 -12.83 1.94 -2.38
C PHE A 57 -11.74 3.01 -2.41
N ASP A 58 -12.06 4.25 -2.77
CA ASP A 58 -11.15 5.40 -2.70
C ASP A 58 -10.64 5.67 -1.28
N LEU A 59 -11.52 5.56 -0.27
CA LEU A 59 -11.11 5.68 1.13
C LEU A 59 -10.18 4.53 1.53
N LEU A 60 -10.53 3.30 1.17
CA LEU A 60 -9.76 2.11 1.49
C LEU A 60 -8.35 2.16 0.89
N GLN A 61 -8.19 2.59 -0.37
CA GLN A 61 -6.86 2.74 -0.95
C GLN A 61 -6.01 3.82 -0.24
N ASN A 62 -6.63 4.91 0.20
CA ASN A 62 -5.91 5.97 0.91
C ASN A 62 -5.50 5.52 2.31
N ILE A 63 -6.32 4.71 2.99
CA ILE A 63 -5.95 4.05 4.25
C ILE A 63 -4.73 3.16 4.05
N ILE A 64 -4.68 2.35 2.99
CA ILE A 64 -3.51 1.50 2.68
C ILE A 64 -2.25 2.36 2.44
N ASN A 65 -2.36 3.42 1.64
CA ASN A 65 -1.24 4.35 1.41
C ASN A 65 -0.73 4.97 2.72
N LEU A 66 -1.65 5.40 3.60
CA LEU A 66 -1.32 5.95 4.91
C LEU A 66 -0.62 4.92 5.80
N ILE A 67 -1.06 3.66 5.80
CA ILE A 67 -0.39 2.59 6.54
C ILE A 67 1.06 2.47 6.08
N PHE A 68 1.33 2.46 4.78
CA PHE A 68 2.69 2.41 4.22
C PHE A 68 3.53 3.62 4.65
N ILE A 69 2.98 4.83 4.52
CA ILE A 69 3.68 6.08 4.91
C ILE A 69 4.03 6.06 6.39
N VAL A 70 3.06 5.76 7.26
CA VAL A 70 3.28 5.76 8.71
C VAL A 70 4.27 4.66 9.13
N ARG A 71 4.27 3.52 8.43
CA ARG A 71 5.10 2.37 8.76
C ARG A 71 6.54 2.49 8.28
N PHE A 72 6.75 2.83 7.01
CA PHE A 72 8.07 2.80 6.39
C PHE A 72 8.79 4.15 6.38
N ILE A 73 8.05 5.26 6.47
CA ILE A 73 8.63 6.61 6.48
C ILE A 73 8.66 7.17 7.89
N LEU A 74 7.51 7.18 8.58
CA LEU A 74 7.42 7.73 9.94
C LEU A 74 7.87 6.75 11.02
N ASN A 75 8.04 5.47 10.68
CA ASN A 75 8.49 4.43 11.61
C ASN A 75 7.61 4.25 12.86
N LYS A 76 6.35 4.70 12.86
CA LYS A 76 5.52 4.81 14.08
C LYS A 76 4.78 3.52 14.48
N PHE A 77 4.49 2.62 13.54
CA PHE A 77 3.72 1.40 13.83
C PHE A 77 4.47 0.35 14.66
N LYS A 78 5.81 0.46 14.75
CA LYS A 78 6.70 -0.55 15.32
C LYS A 78 6.61 -0.74 16.85
N THR A 79 5.77 0.02 17.53
CA THR A 79 5.85 0.16 18.99
C THR A 79 4.76 -0.58 19.77
N ASN A 80 3.55 -0.77 19.23
CA ASN A 80 2.43 -1.30 20.01
C ASN A 80 1.93 -2.67 19.53
N LEU A 81 2.04 -3.67 20.40
CA LEU A 81 1.60 -5.05 20.15
C LEU A 81 0.10 -5.15 19.84
N ILE A 82 -0.73 -4.31 20.48
CA ILE A 82 -2.18 -4.29 20.24
C ILE A 82 -2.46 -3.85 18.80
N ILE A 83 -1.79 -2.79 18.34
CA ILE A 83 -1.97 -2.27 16.98
C ILE A 83 -1.48 -3.28 15.94
N GLU A 84 -0.33 -3.93 16.16
CA GLU A 84 0.16 -4.96 15.25
C GLU A 84 -0.76 -6.20 15.23
N SER A 85 -1.36 -6.57 16.36
CA SER A 85 -2.33 -7.68 16.42
C SER A 85 -3.61 -7.34 15.64
N ILE A 86 -4.15 -6.13 15.82
CA ILE A 86 -5.32 -5.64 15.07
C ILE A 86 -5.01 -5.58 13.58
N LEU A 87 -3.85 -5.05 13.20
CA LEU A 87 -3.46 -4.99 11.79
C LEU A 87 -3.33 -6.41 11.20
N PHE A 88 -2.76 -7.35 11.95
CA PHE A 88 -2.61 -8.74 11.52
C PHE A 88 -3.96 -9.42 11.27
N THR A 89 -4.95 -9.22 12.15
CA THR A 89 -6.29 -9.79 11.92
C THR A 89 -6.97 -9.17 10.71
N PHE A 90 -6.91 -7.85 10.55
CA PHE A 90 -7.46 -7.17 9.37
C PHE A 90 -6.79 -7.59 8.06
N GLN A 91 -5.47 -7.81 8.07
CA GLN A 91 -4.74 -8.29 6.90
C GLN A 91 -5.12 -9.72 6.53
N ASN A 92 -5.32 -10.62 7.50
CA ASN A 92 -5.78 -11.97 7.19
C ASN A 92 -7.21 -11.97 6.64
N LEU A 93 -8.11 -11.18 7.23
CA LEU A 93 -9.46 -10.98 6.70
C LEU A 93 -9.42 -10.38 5.28
N GLY A 94 -8.56 -9.40 5.06
CA GLY A 94 -8.35 -8.79 3.75
C GLY A 94 -7.88 -9.80 2.70
N CYS A 95 -6.90 -10.66 3.04
CA CYS A 95 -6.42 -11.72 2.15
C CYS A 95 -7.51 -12.74 1.81
N TYR A 96 -8.33 -13.11 2.81
CA TYR A 96 -9.50 -13.96 2.58
C TYR A 96 -10.47 -13.31 1.59
N LEU A 97 -10.79 -12.03 1.76
CA LEU A 97 -11.68 -11.30 0.85
C LEU A 97 -11.09 -11.17 -0.55
N THR A 98 -9.79 -10.88 -0.71
CA THR A 98 -9.16 -10.75 -2.03
C THR A 98 -9.03 -12.07 -2.78
N LEU A 99 -9.09 -13.21 -2.10
CA LEU A 99 -9.03 -14.53 -2.74
C LEU A 99 -10.41 -15.12 -3.02
N PHE A 100 -11.35 -15.00 -2.08
CA PHE A 100 -12.58 -15.77 -2.11
C PHE A 100 -13.83 -14.93 -2.40
N ASN A 101 -13.81 -13.61 -2.20
CA ASN A 101 -14.99 -12.79 -2.49
C ASN A 101 -15.05 -12.40 -3.97
N PRO A 102 -16.06 -12.85 -4.75
CA PRO A 102 -16.15 -12.56 -6.17
C PRO A 102 -16.29 -11.07 -6.51
N ASN A 103 -16.82 -10.26 -5.58
CA ASN A 103 -17.03 -8.82 -5.81
C ASN A 103 -15.74 -8.00 -5.67
N VAL A 104 -14.73 -8.53 -4.96
CA VAL A 104 -13.49 -7.81 -4.62
C VAL A 104 -12.27 -8.47 -5.27
N SER A 105 -12.33 -9.79 -5.45
CA SER A 105 -11.21 -10.57 -5.96
C SER A 105 -11.04 -10.42 -7.48
N LEU A 106 -9.82 -10.07 -7.88
CA LEU A 106 -9.42 -10.07 -9.29
C LEU A 106 -9.44 -11.46 -9.93
N LEU A 107 -9.45 -12.55 -9.14
CA LEU A 107 -9.42 -13.90 -9.68
C LEU A 107 -10.68 -14.24 -10.49
N TYR A 108 -11.82 -13.65 -10.11
CA TYR A 108 -13.10 -13.84 -10.81
C TYR A 108 -13.31 -12.86 -11.96
N SER A 109 -12.42 -11.88 -12.13
CA SER A 109 -12.48 -10.94 -13.24
C SER A 109 -11.94 -11.55 -14.55
N ASN A 110 -12.21 -10.88 -15.67
CA ASN A 110 -11.78 -11.29 -17.02
C ASN A 110 -10.30 -10.95 -17.31
N ILE A 111 -9.43 -11.13 -16.33
CA ILE A 111 -7.98 -10.95 -16.48
C ILE A 111 -7.34 -12.24 -17.03
N ASN A 112 -6.22 -12.11 -17.75
CA ASN A 112 -5.43 -13.24 -18.24
C ASN A 112 -5.03 -14.21 -17.11
N TYR A 113 -5.11 -15.52 -17.38
CA TYR A 113 -4.72 -16.60 -16.48
C TYR A 113 -3.33 -16.40 -15.84
N VAL A 114 -2.35 -15.87 -16.58
CA VAL A 114 -1.00 -15.61 -16.05
C VAL A 114 -1.05 -14.67 -14.85
N PHE A 115 -1.82 -13.58 -14.93
CA PHE A 115 -1.96 -12.65 -13.82
C PHE A 115 -2.76 -13.27 -12.66
N LYS A 116 -3.74 -14.14 -12.94
CA LYS A 116 -4.46 -14.87 -11.87
C LYS A 116 -3.49 -15.74 -11.06
N VAL A 117 -2.58 -16.45 -11.73
CA VAL A 117 -1.53 -17.23 -11.06
C VAL A 117 -0.62 -16.33 -10.22
N LEU A 118 -0.20 -15.17 -10.75
CA LEU A 118 0.63 -14.22 -10.00
C LEU A 118 -0.08 -13.67 -8.76
N ILE A 119 -1.38 -13.38 -8.83
CA ILE A 119 -2.19 -12.91 -7.69
C ILE A 119 -2.27 -13.99 -6.61
N VAL A 120 -2.54 -15.25 -6.99
CA VAL A 120 -2.54 -16.37 -6.04
C VAL A 120 -1.16 -16.52 -5.40
N TRP A 121 -0.09 -16.49 -6.19
CA TRP A 121 1.27 -16.61 -5.68
C TRP A 121 1.65 -15.48 -4.72
N GLN A 122 1.28 -14.24 -5.06
CA GLN A 122 1.47 -13.07 -4.21
C GLN A 122 0.76 -13.21 -2.87
N SER A 123 -0.41 -13.87 -2.83
CA SER A 123 -1.14 -14.13 -1.58
C SER A 123 -0.54 -15.29 -0.76
N LEU A 124 0.01 -16.31 -1.42
CA LEU A 124 0.55 -17.51 -0.76
C LEU A 124 1.93 -17.25 -0.13
N CYS A 125 2.78 -16.43 -0.75
CA CYS A 125 4.14 -16.20 -0.28
C CYS A 125 4.22 -15.68 1.17
N PRO A 126 3.41 -14.69 1.59
CA PRO A 126 3.42 -14.23 2.98
C PRO A 126 3.01 -15.31 3.99
N TYR A 127 2.14 -16.26 3.60
CA TYR A 127 1.80 -17.40 4.47
C TYR A 127 2.95 -18.40 4.60
N ILE A 128 3.74 -18.61 3.54
CA ILE A 128 4.95 -19.43 3.61
C ILE A 128 5.96 -18.77 4.56
N ILE A 129 6.18 -17.47 4.43
CA ILE A 129 7.09 -16.70 5.31
C ILE A 129 6.58 -16.73 6.75
N LEU A 130 5.28 -16.57 6.96
CA LEU A 130 4.67 -16.67 8.29
C LEU A 130 4.90 -18.04 8.93
N PHE A 131 4.77 -19.12 8.16
CA PHE A 131 5.04 -20.48 8.64
C PHE A 131 6.51 -20.63 9.06
N VAL A 132 7.46 -20.16 8.25
CA VAL A 132 8.89 -20.16 8.59
C VAL A 132 9.15 -19.36 9.87
N ASN A 133 8.64 -18.14 9.95
CA ASN A 133 8.78 -17.28 11.13
C ASN A 133 8.17 -17.91 12.39
N PHE A 134 7.06 -18.66 12.25
CA PHE A 134 6.42 -19.37 13.35
C PHE A 134 7.28 -20.55 13.84
N MET A 135 7.87 -21.31 12.92
CA MET A 135 8.80 -22.38 13.27
C MET A 135 10.05 -21.86 13.97
N ASP A 136 10.60 -20.74 13.51
CA ASP A 136 11.74 -20.07 14.16
C ASP A 136 11.37 -19.56 15.55
N TYR A 137 10.16 -18.99 15.71
CA TYR A 137 9.64 -18.58 17.01
C TYR A 137 9.52 -19.77 17.98
N LEU A 138 8.94 -20.90 17.55
CA LEU A 138 8.82 -22.10 18.39
C LEU A 138 10.19 -22.66 18.79
N LYS A 139 11.15 -22.70 17.87
CA LYS A 139 12.51 -23.17 18.14
C LYS A 139 13.24 -22.28 19.14
N ASN A 140 13.09 -20.95 19.01
CA ASN A 140 13.78 -19.98 19.85
C ASN A 140 13.12 -19.75 21.20
N LYS A 141 11.81 -20.00 21.34
CA LYS A 141 11.11 -19.97 22.64
C LYS A 141 11.72 -20.93 23.67
N ASN A 142 12.34 -22.01 23.20
CA ASN A 142 13.00 -22.99 24.06
C ASN A 142 14.45 -22.61 24.43
N ASN A 143 15.02 -21.56 23.81
CA ASN A 143 16.37 -21.07 24.08
C ASN A 143 16.28 -19.73 24.80
N GLU A 144 16.62 -19.69 26.10
CA GLU A 144 16.54 -18.49 26.98
C GLU A 144 17.37 -17.28 26.52
N LYS A 145 18.14 -17.39 25.43
CA LYS A 145 19.12 -16.38 24.98
C LYS A 145 18.66 -15.49 23.82
N HIS A 146 17.43 -15.60 23.32
CA HIS A 146 16.95 -14.76 22.23
C HIS A 146 15.62 -14.07 22.52
N GLU A 147 15.63 -12.73 22.47
CA GLU A 147 14.47 -11.83 22.48
C GLU A 147 13.63 -11.96 21.19
N PHE A 148 13.28 -13.17 20.76
CA PHE A 148 12.27 -13.35 19.71
C PHE A 148 10.88 -13.15 20.33
N ASP A 149 10.54 -11.89 20.56
CA ASP A 149 9.29 -11.44 21.15
C ASP A 149 8.13 -11.62 20.16
N LEU A 150 6.94 -11.97 20.67
CA LEU A 150 5.70 -12.08 19.87
C LEU A 150 5.45 -10.81 19.06
N LYS A 151 5.85 -9.66 19.62
CA LYS A 151 5.84 -8.37 18.93
C LYS A 151 6.67 -8.38 17.64
N PHE A 152 7.89 -8.94 17.65
CA PHE A 152 8.74 -9.02 16.47
C PHE A 152 8.12 -9.93 15.40
N PHE A 153 7.59 -11.09 15.80
CA PHE A 153 6.89 -12.00 14.91
C PHE A 153 5.70 -11.31 14.19
N LEU A 154 4.89 -10.54 14.92
CA LEU A 154 3.76 -9.81 14.35
C LEU A 154 4.21 -8.70 13.39
N ILE A 155 5.24 -7.93 13.75
CA ILE A 155 5.78 -6.87 12.89
C ILE A 155 6.28 -7.45 11.56
N GLU A 156 7.06 -8.53 11.61
CA GLU A 156 7.56 -9.20 10.41
C GLU A 156 6.42 -9.79 9.57
N SER A 157 5.46 -10.46 10.20
CA SER A 157 4.31 -11.00 9.48
C SER A 157 3.54 -9.88 8.76
N ASN A 158 3.21 -8.80 9.47
CA ASN A 158 2.48 -7.68 8.88
C ASN A 158 3.25 -6.98 7.75
N ASN A 159 4.58 -6.87 7.84
CA ASN A 159 5.41 -6.33 6.76
C ASN A 159 5.29 -7.15 5.48
N ASN A 160 5.21 -8.49 5.59
CA ASN A 160 5.13 -9.39 4.46
C ASN A 160 3.74 -9.42 3.80
N PHE A 161 2.67 -9.16 4.56
CA PHE A 161 1.31 -9.09 4.02
C PHE A 161 0.99 -7.75 3.32
N LEU A 162 1.56 -6.64 3.77
CA LEU A 162 1.29 -5.30 3.24
C LEU A 162 1.43 -5.16 1.70
N PRO A 163 2.45 -5.76 1.05
CA PRO A 163 2.60 -5.75 -0.41
C PRO A 163 1.38 -6.28 -1.18
N ILE A 164 0.61 -7.22 -0.62
CA ILE A 164 -0.64 -7.70 -1.25
C ILE A 164 -1.63 -6.55 -1.37
N PHE A 165 -1.81 -5.78 -0.29
CA PHE A 165 -2.80 -4.71 -0.20
C PHE A 165 -2.45 -3.53 -1.09
N ILE A 166 -1.19 -3.09 -1.12
CA ILE A 166 -0.81 -1.98 -2.00
C ILE A 166 -0.97 -2.35 -3.47
N ALA A 167 -0.70 -3.60 -3.87
CA ALA A 167 -0.93 -4.05 -5.24
C ALA A 167 -2.43 -4.09 -5.61
N HIS A 168 -3.27 -4.65 -4.74
CA HIS A 168 -4.72 -4.68 -4.99
C HIS A 168 -5.34 -3.29 -4.93
N SER A 169 -4.75 -2.35 -4.18
CA SER A 169 -5.26 -0.99 -4.08
C SER A 169 -5.23 -0.20 -5.40
N TYR A 170 -4.56 -0.67 -6.45
CA TYR A 170 -4.61 -0.06 -7.79
C TYR A 170 -5.99 -0.18 -8.44
N ILE A 171 -6.75 -1.22 -8.10
CA ILE A 171 -8.12 -1.46 -8.62
C ILE A 171 -9.11 -0.48 -8.01
N PHE A 172 -8.84 -0.06 -6.77
CA PHE A 172 -9.69 0.81 -5.97
C PHE A 172 -9.55 2.29 -6.31
N ILE A 173 -8.70 2.65 -7.28
CA ILE A 173 -8.65 4.03 -7.76
C ILE A 173 -9.92 4.30 -8.53
N ASN A 174 -10.72 5.27 -8.07
CA ASN A 174 -11.94 5.63 -8.75
C ASN A 174 -11.67 6.19 -10.15
N PHE A 175 -12.21 5.52 -11.16
CA PHE A 175 -12.12 5.94 -12.55
C PHE A 175 -13.49 6.35 -13.13
N ASN A 176 -14.55 6.23 -12.35
CA ASN A 176 -15.93 6.36 -12.82
C ASN A 176 -16.45 7.78 -12.63
N PHE A 177 -16.18 8.62 -13.65
CA PHE A 177 -16.73 9.96 -13.75
C PHE A 177 -17.68 10.06 -14.96
N PRO A 178 -18.89 9.47 -14.90
CA PRO A 178 -19.76 9.24 -16.06
C PRO A 178 -20.10 10.51 -16.85
N PHE A 179 -20.25 11.65 -16.16
CA PHE A 179 -20.57 12.94 -16.79
C PHE A 179 -19.35 13.75 -17.23
N LEU A 180 -18.14 13.28 -16.95
CA LEU A 180 -16.87 13.99 -17.23
C LEU A 180 -15.99 13.27 -18.25
N LEU A 181 -16.38 12.06 -18.67
CA LEU A 181 -15.70 11.29 -19.72
C LEU A 181 -15.84 11.93 -21.12
N SER A 182 -16.94 12.67 -21.38
CA SER A 182 -17.22 13.30 -22.67
C SER A 182 -16.88 14.80 -22.74
N SER A 183 -16.23 15.34 -21.70
CA SER A 183 -15.95 16.78 -21.57
C SER A 183 -14.45 17.08 -21.51
N ASN A 184 -14.10 18.38 -21.50
CA ASN A 184 -12.71 18.87 -21.34
C ASN A 184 -12.00 18.39 -20.06
N PHE A 185 -12.67 17.67 -19.17
CA PHE A 185 -12.13 17.15 -17.91
C PHE A 185 -11.36 15.83 -18.05
N GLN A 186 -11.30 15.24 -19.25
CA GLN A 186 -10.54 14.00 -19.48
C GLN A 186 -9.06 14.13 -19.11
N TRP A 187 -8.44 15.30 -19.37
CA TRP A 187 -7.07 15.58 -18.95
C TRP A 187 -6.89 15.61 -17.43
N LEU A 188 -7.87 16.14 -16.71
CA LEU A 188 -7.84 16.15 -15.24
C LEU A 188 -8.00 14.74 -14.66
N ILE A 189 -8.86 13.90 -15.26
CA ILE A 189 -8.95 12.48 -14.92
C ILE A 189 -7.60 11.79 -15.16
N PHE A 190 -6.95 12.05 -16.29
CA PHE A 190 -5.63 11.48 -16.59
C PHE A 190 -4.57 11.91 -15.55
N ILE A 191 -4.51 13.20 -15.21
CA ILE A 191 -3.61 13.74 -14.20
C ILE A 191 -3.86 13.06 -12.85
N TYR A 192 -5.11 12.97 -12.41
CA TYR A 192 -5.49 12.29 -11.18
C TYR A 192 -4.99 10.84 -11.15
N LYS A 193 -5.16 10.09 -12.25
CA LYS A 193 -4.69 8.70 -12.37
C LYS A 193 -3.18 8.60 -12.26
N LEU A 194 -2.47 9.43 -13.02
CA LEU A 194 -1.01 9.42 -13.07
C LEU A 194 -0.41 9.68 -11.68
N TYR A 195 -0.92 10.69 -10.96
CA TYR A 195 -0.41 11.01 -9.63
C TYR A 195 -0.86 10.01 -8.56
N SER A 196 -2.05 9.41 -8.69
CA SER A 196 -2.47 8.28 -7.83
C SER A 196 -1.53 7.08 -7.98
N PHE A 197 -1.14 6.73 -9.21
CA PHE A 197 -0.12 5.71 -9.45
C PHE A 197 1.25 6.14 -8.90
N SER A 198 1.63 7.40 -9.11
CA SER A 198 2.90 7.94 -8.61
C SER A 198 3.02 7.78 -7.08
N LEU A 199 1.98 8.13 -6.33
CA LEU A 199 1.95 7.98 -4.87
C LEU A 199 2.05 6.51 -4.43
N LYS A 200 1.43 5.58 -5.17
CA LYS A 200 1.56 4.14 -4.88
C LYS A 200 2.96 3.61 -5.19
N PHE A 201 3.55 4.02 -6.31
CA PHE A 201 4.95 3.68 -6.63
C PHE A 201 5.90 4.19 -5.55
N PHE A 202 5.70 5.42 -5.06
CA PHE A 202 6.44 5.92 -3.91
C PHE A 202 6.31 4.99 -2.69
N CYS A 203 5.10 4.56 -2.32
CA CYS A 203 4.88 3.65 -1.20
C CYS A 203 5.61 2.30 -1.39
N ILE A 204 5.53 1.73 -2.60
CA ILE A 204 6.22 0.49 -2.96
C ILE A 204 7.74 0.66 -2.86
N TYR A 205 8.27 1.78 -3.38
CA TYR A 205 9.70 2.07 -3.34
C TYR A 205 10.21 2.28 -1.91
N GLN A 206 9.43 2.92 -1.04
CA GLN A 206 9.78 3.03 0.38
C GLN A 206 9.81 1.66 1.09
N PHE A 207 8.89 0.76 0.74
CA PHE A 207 8.94 -0.63 1.23
C PHE A 207 10.17 -1.38 0.71
N ILE A 208 10.50 -1.26 -0.58
CA ILE A 208 11.69 -1.89 -1.16
C ILE A 208 12.97 -1.36 -0.49
N LEU A 209 13.07 -0.04 -0.29
CA LEU A 209 14.18 0.59 0.43
C LEU A 209 14.30 0.02 1.85
N PHE A 210 13.18 -0.12 2.56
CA PHE A 210 13.14 -0.70 3.89
C PHE A 210 13.72 -2.14 3.90
N GLU A 211 13.27 -3.01 3.00
CA GLU A 211 13.75 -4.39 2.91
C GLU A 211 15.23 -4.47 2.48
N LEU A 212 15.66 -3.66 1.51
CA LEU A 212 17.06 -3.59 1.09
C LEU A 212 17.97 -3.20 2.26
N VAL A 213 17.61 -2.17 3.03
CA VAL A 213 18.39 -1.75 4.19
C VAL A 213 18.43 -2.86 5.24
N ARG A 214 17.30 -3.53 5.48
CA ARG A 214 17.23 -4.65 6.44
C ARG A 214 18.18 -5.79 6.07
N ILE A 215 18.17 -6.19 4.79
CA ILE A 215 19.01 -7.29 4.28
C ILE A 215 20.49 -6.91 4.30
N PHE A 216 20.86 -5.75 3.74
CA PHE A 216 22.27 -5.39 3.57
C PHE A 216 22.97 -4.93 4.85
N TYR A 217 22.25 -4.30 5.78
CA TYR A 217 22.82 -3.83 7.04
C TYR A 217 22.51 -4.75 8.22
N SER A 218 21.89 -5.91 7.99
CA SER A 218 21.51 -6.89 9.03
C SER A 218 20.81 -6.24 10.24
N VAL A 219 19.98 -5.23 9.98
CA VAL A 219 19.31 -4.46 11.03
C VAL A 219 18.12 -5.27 11.53
N ASN A 220 18.37 -6.14 12.49
CA ASN A 220 17.34 -6.98 13.10
C ASN A 220 16.45 -6.20 14.09
N SER A 221 16.84 -4.99 14.48
CA SER A 221 16.08 -4.20 15.45
C SER A 221 15.19 -3.15 14.76
N PRO A 222 13.86 -3.19 14.98
CA PRO A 222 12.90 -2.22 14.44
C PRO A 222 13.09 -0.79 14.98
N ALA A 223 13.97 -0.57 15.96
CA ALA A 223 14.08 0.68 16.70
C ALA A 223 14.99 1.76 16.06
N LYS A 224 15.74 1.46 15.00
CA LYS A 224 16.58 2.45 14.32
C LYS A 224 15.82 3.17 13.20
N ASN A 225 16.02 4.48 13.07
CA ASN A 225 15.53 5.23 11.92
C ASN A 225 16.25 4.74 10.66
N TYR A 226 15.56 3.95 9.84
CA TYR A 226 16.14 3.35 8.64
C TYR A 226 16.55 4.40 7.61
N SER A 227 15.91 5.57 7.64
CA SER A 227 16.28 6.74 6.84
C SER A 227 17.74 7.12 7.02
N SER A 228 18.33 6.98 8.21
CA SER A 228 19.74 7.34 8.44
C SER A 228 20.74 6.53 7.61
N TYR A 229 20.34 5.37 7.09
CA TYR A 229 21.21 4.52 6.27
C TYR A 229 21.30 4.98 4.81
N TYR A 230 20.42 5.89 4.37
CA TYR A 230 20.36 6.34 2.98
C TYR A 230 20.07 7.83 2.80
N THR A 231 19.66 8.56 3.83
CA THR A 231 19.70 10.02 3.80
C THR A 231 21.16 10.47 3.98
N PRO A 232 21.69 11.34 3.10
CA PRO A 232 23.01 11.92 3.34
C PRO A 232 23.00 12.61 4.72
N VAL A 233 24.03 12.32 5.52
CA VAL A 233 24.30 13.10 6.73
C VAL A 233 24.78 14.46 6.22
N ASN A 234 23.94 15.48 6.38
CA ASN A 234 24.34 16.86 6.15
C ASN A 234 25.21 17.34 7.31
#